data_AF-A0A5D9C423-F1
#
_entry.id   AF-A0A5D9C423-F1
#
_cell.length_a   1.000
_cell.length_b   1.000
_cell.length_c   1.000
_cell.angle_alpha   90.00
_cell.angle_beta   90.00
_cell.angle_gamma   90.00
#
_symmetry.space_group_name_H-M   'P 1'
#
loop_
_entity.id
_entity.type
_entity.pdbx_description
1 polymer ?
#
loop_
_entity_poly.entity_id
_entity_poly.type
_entity_poly.pdbx_seq_one_letter_code
_entity_poly.pdbx_strand_id
1 'polypeptide(L)'
;MGQQLATMPMLSTAEWRAVSVAFNDAADVRCGVSGQPGKLSRIFSALTGIEPKRPLADARLEALRGFVCQTRTTRKEAAELVPTLIEQGFNRAQIQALALLAA
;
A
#
# COMPACT_ATOMS: atom_id res chain seq x y z
N MET A 1 -34.22 7.89 1.16
CA MET A 1 -32.94 8.06 1.88
C MET A 1 -32.33 6.66 2.08
N GLY A 2 -31.68 6.11 1.04
CA GLY A 2 -31.06 4.79 1.10
C GLY A 2 -29.62 4.94 1.55
N GLN A 3 -29.28 4.41 2.72
CA GLN A 3 -27.93 4.44 3.26
C GLN A 3 -27.04 3.56 2.37
N GLN A 4 -26.11 4.20 1.66
CA GLN A 4 -25.00 3.52 1.02
C GLN A 4 -24.11 2.98 2.15
N LEU A 5 -24.37 1.75 2.58
CA LEU A 5 -23.48 1.03 3.47
C LEU A 5 -22.14 0.96 2.73
N ALA A 6 -21.18 1.78 3.15
CA ALA A 6 -19.81 1.68 2.68
C ALA A 6 -19.42 0.22 2.87
N THR A 7 -19.32 -0.54 1.77
CA THR A 7 -18.90 -1.93 1.78
C THR A 7 -17.53 -1.94 2.41
N MET A 8 -17.46 -2.22 3.73
CA MET A 8 -16.18 -2.40 4.38
C MET A 8 -15.48 -3.47 3.56
N PRO A 9 -14.29 -3.18 3.01
CA PRO A 9 -13.61 -4.17 2.19
C PRO A 9 -13.43 -5.38 3.09
N MET A 10 -14.02 -6.51 2.71
CA MET A 10 -13.79 -7.78 3.41
C MET A 10 -12.35 -8.20 3.12
N LEU A 11 -11.44 -7.58 3.87
CA LEU A 11 -10.03 -7.89 3.89
C LEU A 11 -9.83 -9.02 4.89
N SER A 12 -9.01 -9.98 4.49
CA SER A 12 -8.46 -10.99 5.39
C SER A 12 -7.59 -10.34 6.46
N THR A 13 -7.29 -11.09 7.52
CA THR A 13 -6.38 -10.64 8.58
C THR A 13 -5.00 -10.26 8.03
N ALA A 14 -4.50 -10.96 7.01
CA ALA A 14 -3.21 -10.65 6.39
C ALA A 14 -3.24 -9.31 5.64
N GLU A 15 -4.33 -9.04 4.92
CA GLU A 15 -4.54 -7.76 4.24
C GLU A 15 -4.68 -6.61 5.25
N TRP A 16 -5.40 -6.80 6.36
CA TRP A 16 -5.45 -5.81 7.43
C TRP A 16 -4.08 -5.51 8.03
N ARG A 17 -3.22 -6.51 8.21
CA ARG A 17 -1.83 -6.29 8.63
C ARG A 17 -1.04 -5.49 7.59
N ALA A 18 -1.22 -5.77 6.30
CA ALA A 18 -0.58 -5.00 5.22
C ALA A 18 -1.04 -3.53 5.23
N VAL A 19 -2.33 -3.26 5.49
CA VAL A 19 -2.86 -1.90 5.70
C VAL A 19 -2.16 -1.25 6.89
N SER A 20 -2.09 -1.90 8.06
CA SER A 20 -1.38 -1.33 9.22
C SER A 20 0.09 -1.01 8.94
N VAL A 21 0.79 -1.87 8.20
CA VAL A 21 2.17 -1.60 7.75
C VAL A 21 2.22 -0.37 6.85
N ALA A 22 1.31 -0.24 5.90
CA ALA A 22 1.25 0.90 4.99
C ALA A 22 1.01 2.24 5.70
N PHE A 23 0.19 2.26 6.76
CA PHE A 23 -0.02 3.46 7.58
C PHE A 23 1.25 3.90 8.32
N ASN A 24 2.00 2.94 8.89
CA ASN A 24 3.30 3.22 9.51
C ASN A 24 4.31 3.70 8.46
N ASP A 25 4.27 3.13 7.26
CA ASP A 25 5.16 3.51 6.17
C ASP A 25 4.96 4.95 5.70
N ALA A 26 3.70 5.40 5.64
CA ALA A 26 3.35 6.76 5.28
C ALA A 26 3.84 7.79 6.32
N ALA A 27 3.91 7.41 7.60
CA ALA A 27 4.43 8.28 8.65
C ALA A 27 5.96 8.49 8.56
N ASP A 28 6.70 7.52 8.01
CA ASP A 28 8.17 7.59 7.81
C ASP A 28 8.56 8.26 6.48
N VAL A 29 7.59 8.81 5.72
CA VAL A 29 7.79 9.40 4.36
C VAL A 29 8.31 8.38 3.32
N ARG A 30 8.23 7.08 3.63
CA ARG A 30 8.73 6.00 2.76
C ARG A 30 7.62 5.03 2.44
N CYS A 31 6.86 5.34 1.41
CA CYS A 31 6.06 4.34 0.72
C CYS A 31 6.98 3.44 -0.06
N GLY A 32 7.12 2.22 0.45
CA GLY A 32 8.11 1.25 -0.03
C GLY A 32 7.94 1.01 -1.52
N VAL A 33 8.88 1.53 -2.31
CA VAL A 33 9.21 0.91 -3.59
C VAL A 33 10.08 -0.29 -3.20
N SER A 34 9.44 -1.43 -2.95
CA SER A 34 10.12 -2.71 -2.76
C SER A 34 10.69 -3.19 -4.10
N GLY A 35 11.56 -2.40 -4.73
CA GLY A 35 12.42 -2.88 -5.80
C GLY A 35 13.44 -3.84 -5.19
N GLN A 36 13.74 -4.94 -5.87
CA GLN A 36 14.86 -5.80 -5.50
C GLN A 36 16.07 -4.92 -5.18
N PRO A 37 16.74 -5.10 -4.03
CA PRO A 37 17.83 -4.22 -3.62
C PRO A 37 18.97 -4.29 -4.65
N GLY A 38 18.95 -3.33 -5.58
CA GLY A 38 20.02 -3.17 -6.56
C GLY A 38 21.30 -2.70 -5.89
N LYS A 39 22.42 -2.76 -6.61
CA LYS A 39 23.73 -2.31 -6.11
C LYS A 39 23.69 -0.87 -5.55
N LEU A 40 22.85 -0.01 -6.13
CA LEU A 40 22.65 1.37 -5.67
C LEU A 40 21.91 1.46 -4.33
N SER A 41 20.92 0.60 -4.09
CA SER A 41 20.19 0.55 -2.82
C SER A 41 21.12 0.15 -1.67
N ARG A 42 22.03 -0.80 -1.91
CA ARG A 42 23.02 -1.23 -0.91
C ARG A 42 24.03 -0.11 -0.55
N ILE A 43 24.44 0.72 -1.51
CA ILE A 43 25.33 1.86 -1.26
C ILE A 43 24.62 2.95 -0.45
N PHE A 44 23.36 3.25 -0.78
CA PHE A 44 22.55 4.20 -0.04
C PHE A 44 22.31 3.75 1.41
N SER A 45 22.00 2.47 1.61
CA SER A 45 21.88 1.87 2.95
C SER A 45 23.19 1.92 3.74
N ALA A 46 24.33 1.67 3.08
CA ALA A 46 25.64 1.75 3.74
C ALA A 46 26.00 3.18 4.17
N LEU A 47 25.60 4.20 3.40
CA LEU A 47 25.90 5.60 3.71
C LEU A 47 24.94 6.21 4.74
N THR A 48 23.68 5.81 4.71
CA THR A 48 22.63 6.45 5.50
C THR A 48 22.10 5.60 6.65
N GLY A 49 22.49 4.32 6.72
CA GLY A 49 21.99 3.35 7.70
C GLY A 49 20.55 2.91 7.47
N ILE A 50 19.90 3.37 6.39
CA ILE A 50 18.49 3.10 6.10
C ILE A 50 18.38 1.82 5.27
N GLU A 51 17.86 0.77 5.89
CA GLU A 51 17.62 -0.51 5.23
C GLU A 51 16.33 -0.45 4.37
N PRO A 52 16.35 -0.93 3.12
CA PRO A 52 15.14 -1.02 2.31
C PRO A 52 14.09 -1.88 2.99
N LYS A 53 12.83 -1.43 2.91
CA LYS A 53 11.70 -2.18 3.47
C LYS A 53 11.59 -3.53 2.76
N ARG A 54 11.51 -4.60 3.55
CA ARG A 54 11.31 -5.95 3.01
C ARG A 54 9.96 -6.02 2.28
N PRO A 55 9.91 -6.62 1.08
CA PRO A 55 8.64 -6.92 0.44
C PRO A 55 7.85 -7.90 1.30
N LEU A 56 6.54 -7.72 1.38
CA LEU A 56 5.64 -8.73 1.91
C LEU A 56 5.70 -9.97 1.00
N ALA A 57 5.44 -11.14 1.61
CA ALA A 57 5.59 -12.44 0.95
C ALA A 57 4.62 -12.66 -0.23
N ASP A 58 3.60 -11.81 -0.37
CA ASP A 58 2.51 -11.98 -1.33
C ASP A 58 2.31 -10.70 -2.14
N ALA A 59 2.21 -10.85 -3.47
CA ALA A 59 2.09 -9.74 -4.41
C ALA A 59 0.80 -8.91 -4.21
N ARG A 60 -0.29 -9.56 -3.77
CA ARG A 60 -1.55 -8.89 -3.43
C ARG A 60 -1.39 -8.00 -2.20
N LEU A 61 -0.64 -8.46 -1.20
CA LEU A 61 -0.36 -7.67 0.00
C LEU A 61 0.58 -6.49 -0.28
N GLU A 62 1.60 -6.66 -1.12
CA GLU A 62 2.47 -5.55 -1.54
C GLU A 62 1.71 -4.51 -2.37
N ALA A 63 0.86 -4.92 -3.31
CA ALA A 63 0.02 -3.99 -4.07
C ALA A 63 -0.89 -3.17 -3.14
N LEU A 64 -1.54 -3.83 -2.18
CA LEU A 64 -2.38 -3.18 -1.17
C LEU A 64 -1.57 -2.18 -0.33
N ARG A 65 -0.39 -2.59 0.14
CA ARG A 65 0.50 -1.75 0.95
C ARG A 65 0.93 -0.50 0.20
N GLY A 66 1.38 -0.65 -1.05
CA GLY A 66 1.82 0.45 -1.89
C GLY A 66 0.69 1.46 -2.12
N PHE A 67 -0.50 0.99 -2.49
CA PHE A 67 -1.66 1.84 -2.73
C PHE A 67 -2.10 2.63 -1.50
N VAL A 68 -2.24 1.96 -0.34
CA VAL A 68 -2.65 2.61 0.90
C VAL A 68 -1.61 3.63 1.36
N CYS A 69 -0.32 3.28 1.28
CA CYS A 69 0.73 4.22 1.68
C CYS A 69 0.76 5.46 0.78
N GLN A 70 0.75 5.27 -0.54
CA GLN A 70 0.81 6.38 -1.50
C GLN A 70 -0.43 7.28 -1.37
N THR A 71 -1.61 6.67 -1.17
CA THR A 71 -2.85 7.41 -0.96
C THR A 71 -2.81 8.20 0.34
N ARG A 72 -2.33 7.59 1.43
CA ARG A 72 -2.19 8.25 2.73
C ARG A 72 -1.21 9.42 2.70
N THR A 73 -0.09 9.24 2.02
CA THR A 73 0.99 10.23 1.94
C THR A 73 0.60 11.43 1.09
N THR A 74 -0.05 11.21 -0.05
CA THR A 74 -0.46 12.30 -0.96
C THR A 74 -1.82 12.90 -0.62
N ARG A 75 -2.60 12.24 0.26
CA ARG A 75 -4.00 12.58 0.57
C ARG A 75 -4.89 12.57 -0.68
N LYS A 76 -4.50 11.79 -1.70
CA LYS A 76 -5.20 11.62 -2.98
C LYS A 76 -5.15 10.15 -3.36
N GLU A 77 -6.20 9.65 -4.02
CA GLU A 77 -6.20 8.27 -4.53
C GLU A 77 -4.98 8.04 -5.44
N ALA A 78 -4.20 6.99 -5.16
CA ALA A 78 -3.08 6.58 -5.99
C ALA A 78 -3.57 5.88 -7.27
N ALA A 79 -4.19 6.65 -8.18
CA ALA A 79 -4.84 6.17 -9.40
C ALA A 79 -3.93 5.30 -10.28
N GLU A 80 -2.62 5.58 -10.27
CA GLU A 80 -1.60 4.81 -10.99
C GLU A 80 -1.44 3.36 -10.50
N LEU A 81 -1.76 3.08 -9.24
CA LEU A 81 -1.63 1.74 -8.63
C LEU A 81 -2.93 0.93 -8.72
N VAL A 82 -4.03 1.56 -9.15
CA VAL A 82 -5.34 0.90 -9.25
C VAL A 82 -5.36 -0.28 -10.23
N PRO A 83 -4.74 -0.22 -11.43
CA PRO A 83 -4.65 -1.37 -12.32
C PRO A 83 -3.99 -2.58 -11.64
N THR A 84 -2.91 -2.36 -10.89
CA THR A 84 -2.22 -3.43 -10.15
C THR A 84 -3.13 -4.06 -9.09
N LEU A 85 -3.95 -3.29 -8.38
CA LEU A 85 -4.92 -3.85 -7.44
C LEU A 85 -5.98 -4.70 -8.17
N ILE A 86 -6.43 -4.28 -9.35
CA ILE A 86 -7.38 -5.05 -10.15
C ILE A 86 -6.76 -6.38 -10.60
N GLU A 87 -5.51 -6.38 -11.06
CA GLU A 87 -4.77 -7.58 -11.43
C GLU A 87 -4.62 -8.57 -10.26
N GLN A 88 -4.50 -8.05 -9.03
CA GLN A 88 -4.47 -8.86 -7.82
C GLN A 88 -5.86 -9.33 -7.37
N GLY A 89 -6.93 -8.99 -8.09
CA GLY A 89 -8.30 -9.45 -7.83
C GLY A 89 -9.12 -8.55 -6.89
N PHE A 90 -8.72 -7.28 -6.68
CA PHE A 90 -9.57 -6.31 -6.01
C PHE A 90 -10.59 -5.71 -6.98
N ASN A 91 -11.83 -5.56 -6.54
CA ASN A 91 -12.84 -4.87 -7.34
C ASN A 91 -12.82 -3.35 -7.07
N ARG A 92 -13.45 -2.58 -7.97
CA ARG A 92 -13.47 -1.10 -7.89
C ARG A 92 -14.08 -0.56 -6.59
N ALA A 93 -15.11 -1.22 -6.06
CA ALA A 93 -15.74 -0.78 -4.80
C ALA A 93 -14.79 -0.97 -3.61
N GLN A 94 -14.05 -2.09 -3.57
CA GLN A 94 -13.02 -2.32 -2.55
C GLN A 94 -11.90 -1.28 -2.64
N ILE A 95 -11.45 -0.96 -3.85
CA ILE A 95 -10.38 0.03 -4.08
C ILE A 95 -10.83 1.43 -3.63
N GLN A 96 -12.06 1.83 -3.95
CA GLN A 96 -12.62 3.10 -3.46
C GLN A 96 -12.74 3.12 -1.93
N ALA A 97 -13.18 2.02 -1.31
CA ALA A 97 -13.23 1.93 0.14
C ALA A 97 -11.84 2.04 0.79
N LEU A 98 -10.82 1.42 0.19
CA LEU A 98 -9.42 1.56 0.60
C LEU A 98 -8.91 3.00 0.44
N ALA A 99 -9.28 3.67 -0.65
CA ALA A 99 -8.92 5.06 -0.88
C ALA A 99 -9.50 5.98 0.21
N LEU A 100 -10.78 5.80 0.52
CA LEU A 100 -11.48 6.53 1.58
C LEU A 100 -10.88 6.25 2.97
N LEU A 101 -10.51 5.01 3.24
CA LEU A 101 -9.86 4.62 4.50
C LEU A 101 -8.48 5.28 4.67
N ALA A 102 -7.71 5.36 3.58
CA ALA A 102 -6.36 5.92 3.59
C ALA A 102 -6.34 7.46 3.55
N ALA A 103 -7.43 8.10 3.14
CA ALA A 103 -7.52 9.54 2.88
C ALA A 103 -7.43 10.44 4.12
#